data_AF-A0A972AHS9-F1
#
_entry.id   AF-A0A972AHS9-F1
#
_cell.length_a   1.000
_cell.length_b   1.000
_cell.length_c   1.000
_cell.angle_alpha   90.00
_cell.angle_beta   90.00
_cell.angle_gamma   90.00
#
_symmetry.space_group_name_H-M   'P 1'
#
loop_
_entity.id
_entity.type
_entity.pdbx_description
1 polymer ?
#
loop_
_entity_poly.entity_id
_entity_poly.type
_entity_poly.pdbx_seq_one_letter_code
_entity_poly.pdbx_strand_id
1 'polypeptide(L)'
;MKKQRGGFLSGFVVILVIILLVGTGFLAVETIRDRNITKAESLLRSEDYSQAAEFFVKAQKFSLRDDARVIRGLAECSLGMEDYDSAVRYYEKLVKIEPDNVDARYKLGLLYIRAKDYGAAEKEIDALRSIGTNRAILGADSLSENLTSGKMKGFLRDLLKKVAPGLPVIPGITEDGSIRPDAEDLDENDSDSDQEDDNKTERKLDIEVVVPEQ
;
A
#
# COMPACT_ATOMS: atom_id res chain seq x y z
N MET A 1 -4.92 -50.58 47.04
CA MET A 1 -4.20 -49.66 46.13
C MET A 1 -5.21 -48.90 45.28
N LYS A 2 -5.58 -47.66 45.62
CA LYS A 2 -6.50 -46.83 44.82
C LYS A 2 -5.69 -45.96 43.85
N LYS A 3 -5.78 -46.28 42.56
CA LYS A 3 -5.05 -45.62 41.47
C LYS A 3 -5.67 -44.24 41.22
N GLN A 4 -4.92 -43.16 41.51
CA GLN A 4 -5.23 -41.83 41.02
C GLN A 4 -5.28 -41.87 39.48
N ARG A 5 -6.49 -41.74 38.91
CA ARG A 5 -6.73 -41.60 37.46
C ARG A 5 -7.49 -40.31 37.14
N GLY A 6 -7.31 -39.25 37.93
CA GLY A 6 -8.07 -37.99 37.82
C GLY A 6 -7.33 -36.77 37.24
N GLY A 7 -6.03 -36.86 36.97
CA GLY A 7 -5.22 -35.68 36.60
C GLY A 7 -5.21 -35.31 35.11
N PHE A 8 -5.42 -36.28 34.22
CA PHE A 8 -5.21 -36.06 32.78
C PHE A 8 -6.40 -35.38 32.09
N LEU A 9 -7.63 -35.81 32.41
CA LEU A 9 -8.86 -35.18 31.88
C LEU A 9 -9.07 -33.76 32.42
N SER A 10 -8.73 -33.50 33.68
CA SER A 10 -8.83 -32.16 34.27
C SER A 10 -7.85 -31.18 33.61
N GLY A 11 -6.63 -31.61 33.30
CA GLY A 11 -5.68 -30.81 32.53
C GLY A 11 -6.18 -30.49 31.12
N PHE A 12 -6.74 -31.48 30.41
CA PHE A 12 -7.27 -31.27 29.06
C PHE A 12 -8.46 -30.29 29.03
N VAL A 13 -9.37 -30.39 30.01
CA VAL A 13 -10.51 -29.46 30.14
C VAL A 13 -10.03 -28.04 30.40
N VAL A 14 -9.03 -27.85 31.28
CA VAL A 14 -8.46 -26.52 31.54
C VAL A 14 -7.79 -25.94 30.29
N ILE A 15 -7.05 -26.75 29.52
CA ILE A 15 -6.44 -26.31 28.25
C ILE A 15 -7.51 -25.91 27.25
N LEU A 16 -8.59 -26.69 27.09
CA LEU A 16 -9.70 -26.33 26.20
C LEU A 16 -10.37 -25.01 26.62
N VAL A 17 -10.61 -24.79 27.91
CA VAL A 17 -11.17 -23.53 28.41
C VAL A 17 -10.25 -22.36 28.10
N ILE A 18 -8.93 -22.51 28.27
CA ILE A 18 -7.95 -21.48 27.93
C ILE A 18 -7.99 -21.18 26.43
N ILE A 19 -8.01 -22.20 25.57
CA ILE A 19 -8.10 -22.02 24.10
C ILE A 19 -9.38 -21.27 23.72
N LEU A 20 -10.51 -21.60 24.33
CA LEU A 20 -11.78 -20.90 24.08
C LEU A 20 -11.74 -19.44 24.57
N LEU A 21 -11.17 -19.17 25.74
CA LEU A 21 -11.03 -17.80 26.25
C LEU A 21 -10.07 -16.95 25.40
N VAL A 22 -8.95 -17.52 24.97
CA VAL A 22 -7.99 -16.85 24.08
C VAL A 22 -8.62 -16.63 22.71
N GLY A 23 -9.32 -17.62 22.16
CA GLY A 23 -10.00 -17.51 20.87
C GLY A 23 -11.08 -16.43 20.86
N THR A 24 -11.94 -16.41 21.88
CA THR A 24 -12.98 -15.37 22.00
C THR A 24 -12.41 -13.97 22.22
N GLY A 25 -11.34 -13.84 23.01
CA GLY A 25 -10.61 -12.58 23.18
C GLY A 25 -9.96 -12.10 21.88
N PHE A 26 -9.35 -13.01 21.12
CA PHE A 26 -8.76 -12.70 19.82
C PHE A 26 -9.81 -12.19 18.82
N LEU A 27 -10.96 -12.88 18.70
CA LEU A 27 -12.06 -12.47 17.82
C LEU A 27 -12.64 -11.10 18.21
N ALA A 28 -12.73 -10.81 19.51
CA ALA A 28 -13.22 -9.51 19.97
C ALA A 28 -12.26 -8.37 19.57
N VAL A 29 -10.94 -8.57 19.69
CA VAL A 29 -9.92 -7.61 19.28
C VAL A 29 -9.99 -7.35 17.77
N GLU A 30 -10.09 -8.41 16.97
CA GLU A 30 -10.25 -8.33 15.51
C GLU A 30 -11.51 -7.54 15.11
N THR A 31 -12.64 -7.81 15.77
CA THR A 31 -13.91 -7.09 15.50
C THR A 31 -13.80 -5.59 15.80
N ILE A 32 -13.16 -5.23 16.92
CA ILE A 32 -12.96 -3.82 17.28
C ILE A 32 -12.03 -3.12 16.28
N ARG A 33 -10.95 -3.79 15.87
CA ARG A 33 -10.03 -3.29 14.85
C ARG A 33 -10.78 -3.02 13.55
N ASP A 34 -11.48 -4.02 13.01
CA ASP A 34 -12.12 -3.92 11.70
C ASP A 34 -13.24 -2.87 11.68
N ARG A 35 -14.03 -2.77 12.75
CA ARG A 35 -15.03 -1.70 12.90
C ARG A 35 -14.40 -0.31 12.83
N ASN A 36 -13.25 -0.11 13.48
CA ASN A 36 -12.55 1.18 13.44
C ASN A 36 -11.98 1.45 12.04
N ILE A 37 -11.44 0.44 11.35
CA ILE A 37 -10.97 0.56 9.96
C ILE A 37 -12.12 0.99 9.04
N THR A 38 -13.25 0.29 9.05
CA THR A 38 -14.40 0.61 8.18
C THR A 38 -14.89 2.04 8.41
N LYS A 39 -14.93 2.49 9.67
CA LYS A 39 -15.31 3.86 10.00
C LYS A 39 -14.28 4.87 9.51
N ALA A 40 -12.98 4.58 9.68
CA ALA A 40 -11.90 5.42 9.21
C ALA A 40 -11.92 5.56 7.67
N GLU A 41 -12.12 4.47 6.94
CA GLU A 41 -12.23 4.48 5.47
C GLU A 41 -13.43 5.30 4.99
N SER A 42 -14.56 5.24 5.70
CA SER A 42 -15.72 6.09 5.38
C SER A 42 -15.40 7.58 5.57
N LEU A 43 -14.65 7.93 6.62
CA LEU A 43 -14.23 9.30 6.87
C LEU A 43 -13.19 9.77 5.86
N LEU A 44 -12.28 8.88 5.46
CA LEU A 44 -11.28 9.14 4.43
C LEU A 44 -11.92 9.46 3.08
N ARG A 45 -12.94 8.68 2.67
CA ARG A 45 -13.77 8.98 1.49
C ARG A 45 -14.55 10.29 1.60
N SER A 46 -14.78 10.78 2.82
CA SER A 46 -15.44 12.07 3.07
C SER A 46 -14.42 13.22 3.18
N GLU A 47 -13.13 12.95 2.89
CA GLU A 47 -11.99 13.87 3.06
C GLU A 47 -11.79 14.38 4.49
N ASP A 48 -12.42 13.75 5.48
CA ASP A 48 -12.22 14.07 6.90
C ASP A 48 -10.99 13.33 7.42
N TYR A 49 -9.82 13.78 6.96
CA TYR A 49 -8.53 13.14 7.23
C TYR A 49 -8.17 13.10 8.73
N SER A 50 -8.57 14.13 9.48
CA SER A 50 -8.29 14.21 10.91
C SER A 50 -9.08 13.14 11.68
N GLN A 51 -10.40 13.05 11.47
CA GLN A 51 -11.19 12.02 12.13
C GLN A 51 -10.83 10.62 11.62
N ALA A 52 -10.55 10.45 10.32
CA ALA A 52 -10.10 9.19 9.77
C ALA A 52 -8.81 8.70 10.46
N ALA A 53 -7.81 9.57 10.61
CA ALA A 53 -6.56 9.26 11.30
C ALA A 53 -6.82 8.80 12.74
N GLU A 54 -7.72 9.43 13.48
CA GLU A 54 -8.06 8.98 14.83
C GLU A 54 -8.59 7.55 14.88
N PHE A 55 -9.47 7.18 13.95
CA PHE A 55 -10.03 5.83 13.90
C PHE A 55 -8.99 4.80 13.43
N PHE A 56 -8.10 5.15 12.51
CA PHE A 56 -6.96 4.30 12.17
C PHE A 56 -6.00 4.11 13.35
N VAL A 57 -5.69 5.16 14.11
CA VAL A 57 -4.88 5.04 15.35
C VAL A 57 -5.58 4.16 16.38
N LYS A 58 -6.90 4.28 16.52
CA LYS A 58 -7.69 3.37 17.39
C LYS A 58 -7.56 1.93 16.89
N ALA A 59 -7.71 1.66 15.60
CA ALA A 59 -7.53 0.33 15.02
C ALA A 59 -6.11 -0.22 15.27
N GLN A 60 -5.08 0.61 15.10
CA GLN A 60 -3.68 0.23 15.32
C GLN A 60 -3.41 -0.24 16.76
N LYS A 61 -4.05 0.38 17.76
CA LYS A 61 -3.93 -0.04 19.18
C LYS A 61 -4.46 -1.44 19.44
N PHE A 62 -5.37 -1.94 18.61
CA PHE A 62 -5.94 -3.28 18.69
C PHE A 62 -5.27 -4.25 17.69
N SER A 63 -4.14 -3.86 17.10
CA SER A 63 -3.40 -4.73 16.19
C SER A 63 -2.18 -5.34 16.86
N LEU A 64 -2.06 -6.66 16.81
CA LEU A 64 -0.89 -7.40 17.32
C LEU A 64 0.31 -7.32 16.36
N ARG A 65 0.06 -6.93 15.11
CA ARG A 65 1.03 -6.79 14.03
C ARG A 65 0.68 -5.57 13.20
N ASP A 66 1.63 -5.12 12.40
CA ASP A 66 1.38 -4.06 11.44
C ASP A 66 0.35 -4.53 10.39
N ASP A 67 -0.77 -3.81 10.29
CA ASP A 67 -1.82 -4.03 9.28
C ASP A 67 -1.63 -3.00 8.16
N ALA A 68 -1.41 -3.49 6.95
CA ALA A 68 -1.15 -2.65 5.78
C ALA A 68 -2.31 -1.69 5.47
N ARG A 69 -3.57 -2.09 5.73
CA ARG A 69 -4.75 -1.24 5.52
C ARG A 69 -4.74 -0.03 6.45
N VAL A 70 -4.38 -0.27 7.72
CA VAL A 70 -4.27 0.79 8.73
C VAL A 70 -3.12 1.74 8.40
N ILE A 71 -1.97 1.20 7.99
CA ILE A 71 -0.79 2.01 7.66
C ILE A 71 -1.04 2.83 6.41
N ARG A 72 -1.63 2.24 5.36
CA ARG A 72 -2.07 2.96 4.16
C ARG A 72 -3.04 4.08 4.51
N GLY A 73 -4.06 3.77 5.31
CA GLY A 73 -5.03 4.78 5.77
C GLY A 73 -4.38 5.95 6.51
N LEU A 74 -3.42 5.68 7.41
CA LEU A 74 -2.67 6.73 8.10
C LEU A 74 -1.76 7.53 7.14
N ALA A 75 -1.16 6.87 6.15
CA ALA A 75 -0.36 7.54 5.12
C ALA A 75 -1.21 8.50 4.28
N GLU A 76 -2.40 8.06 3.88
CA GLU A 76 -3.37 8.86 3.10
C GLU A 76 -3.96 10.00 3.92
N CYS A 77 -4.31 9.77 5.18
CA CYS A 77 -4.72 10.85 6.07
C CYS A 77 -3.59 11.89 6.24
N SER A 78 -2.35 11.43 6.41
CA SER A 78 -1.19 12.33 6.57
C SER A 78 -0.97 13.16 5.31
N LEU A 79 -1.10 12.56 4.12
CA LEU A 79 -1.06 13.30 2.84
C LEU A 79 -2.18 14.34 2.75
N GLY A 80 -3.42 13.96 3.07
CA GLY A 80 -4.58 14.85 3.00
C GLY A 80 -4.51 16.01 4.00
N MET A 81 -3.80 15.82 5.12
CA MET A 81 -3.50 16.88 6.09
C MET A 81 -2.23 17.67 5.75
N GLU A 82 -1.58 17.37 4.62
CA GLU A 82 -0.28 17.94 4.21
C GLU A 82 0.86 17.70 5.22
N ASP A 83 0.71 16.73 6.13
CA ASP A 83 1.77 16.23 7.02
C ASP A 83 2.67 15.26 6.24
N TYR A 84 3.49 15.84 5.36
CA TYR A 84 4.38 15.10 4.47
C TYR A 84 5.41 14.26 5.22
N ASP A 85 5.89 14.73 6.38
CA ASP A 85 6.86 13.98 7.19
C ASP A 85 6.23 12.70 7.74
N SER A 86 4.99 12.76 8.24
CA SER A 86 4.27 11.57 8.66
C SER A 86 3.91 10.67 7.49
N ALA A 87 3.50 11.24 6.36
CA ALA A 87 3.21 10.48 5.15
C ALA A 87 4.42 9.65 4.70
N VAL A 88 5.61 10.24 4.62
CA VAL A 88 6.86 9.52 4.28
C VAL A 88 7.06 8.33 5.22
N ARG A 89 7.02 8.54 6.54
CA ARG A 89 7.22 7.45 7.51
C ARG A 89 6.23 6.30 7.35
N TYR A 90 4.95 6.62 7.08
CA TYR A 90 3.94 5.57 6.88
C TYR A 90 4.09 4.86 5.54
N TYR A 91 4.42 5.56 4.46
CA TYR A 91 4.69 4.92 3.17
C TYR A 91 5.97 4.07 3.20
N GLU A 92 7.05 4.52 3.84
CA GLU A 92 8.25 3.72 4.09
C GLU A 92 7.92 2.42 4.83
N LYS A 93 7.00 2.49 5.79
CA LYS A 93 6.53 1.32 6.53
C LYS A 93 5.68 0.42 5.64
N LEU A 94 4.81 1.00 4.80
CA LEU A 94 3.95 0.26 3.89
C LEU A 94 4.78 -0.52 2.85
N VAL A 95 5.76 0.10 2.20
CA VAL A 95 6.62 -0.59 1.21
C VAL A 95 7.52 -1.66 1.84
N LYS A 96 7.73 -1.65 3.16
CA LYS A 96 8.41 -2.76 3.87
C LYS A 96 7.50 -3.97 4.07
N ILE A 97 6.20 -3.74 4.24
CA ILE A 97 5.19 -4.79 4.47
C ILE A 97 4.70 -5.35 3.12
N GLU A 98 4.53 -4.46 2.15
CA GLU A 98 4.10 -4.77 0.78
C GLU A 98 5.15 -4.23 -0.21
N PRO A 99 6.26 -4.96 -0.42
CA PRO A 99 7.34 -4.52 -1.30
C PRO A 99 6.92 -4.34 -2.77
N ASP A 100 5.85 -4.98 -3.21
CA ASP A 100 5.40 -4.91 -4.60
C ASP A 100 4.19 -3.96 -4.77
N ASN A 101 3.85 -3.19 -3.73
CA ASN A 101 2.77 -2.22 -3.80
C ASN A 101 3.18 -0.99 -4.64
N VAL A 102 2.72 -0.98 -5.89
CA VAL A 102 3.01 0.06 -6.88
C VAL A 102 2.59 1.45 -6.39
N ASP A 103 1.40 1.58 -5.83
CA ASP A 103 0.87 2.88 -5.39
C ASP A 103 1.65 3.44 -4.21
N ALA A 104 2.00 2.59 -3.25
CA ALA A 104 2.79 2.97 -2.09
C ALA A 104 4.18 3.47 -2.51
N ARG A 105 4.84 2.75 -3.43
CA ARG A 105 6.16 3.16 -3.96
C ARG A 105 6.08 4.45 -4.76
N TYR A 106 5.07 4.58 -5.61
CA TYR A 106 4.86 5.79 -6.41
C TYR A 106 4.64 7.02 -5.50
N LYS A 107 3.72 6.92 -4.54
CA LYS A 107 3.44 7.99 -3.57
C LYS A 107 4.67 8.32 -2.70
N LEU A 108 5.43 7.32 -2.28
CA LEU A 108 6.69 7.52 -1.55
C LEU A 108 7.75 8.25 -2.40
N GLY A 109 7.91 7.86 -3.66
CA GLY A 109 8.80 8.53 -4.61
C GLY A 109 8.45 10.00 -4.81
N LEU A 110 7.16 10.32 -4.99
CA LEU A 110 6.69 11.71 -5.12
C LEU A 110 7.01 12.53 -3.86
N LEU A 111 6.81 11.94 -2.68
CA LEU A 111 7.16 12.58 -1.42
C LEU A 111 8.67 12.87 -1.31
N TYR A 112 9.52 11.95 -1.73
CA TYR A 112 10.96 12.17 -1.78
C TYR A 112 11.36 13.27 -2.77
N ILE A 113 10.73 13.34 -3.95
CA ILE A 113 10.97 14.43 -4.91
C ILE A 113 10.65 15.79 -4.28
N ARG A 114 9.53 15.90 -3.55
CA ARG A 114 9.17 17.14 -2.83
C ARG A 114 10.16 17.46 -1.73
N ALA A 115 10.58 16.45 -0.97
CA ALA A 115 11.62 16.60 0.04
C ALA A 115 13.00 16.93 -0.57
N LYS A 116 13.11 16.88 -1.92
CA LYS A 116 14.35 17.03 -2.69
C LYS A 116 15.37 15.93 -2.41
N ASP A 117 14.91 14.82 -1.84
CA ASP A 117 15.68 13.59 -1.71
C ASP A 117 15.59 12.79 -3.01
N TYR A 118 16.25 13.32 -4.04
CA TYR A 118 16.26 12.72 -5.36
C TYR A 118 16.91 11.33 -5.39
N GLY A 119 17.82 11.05 -4.46
CA GLY A 119 18.47 9.74 -4.36
C GLY A 119 17.51 8.67 -3.80
N ALA A 120 16.68 9.03 -2.83
CA ALA A 120 15.63 8.13 -2.35
C ALA A 120 14.53 7.92 -3.41
N ALA A 121 14.16 8.97 -4.14
CA ALA A 121 13.22 8.86 -5.26
C ALA A 121 13.72 7.91 -6.37
N GLU A 122 15.00 7.99 -6.76
CA GLU A 122 15.61 7.08 -7.74
C GLU A 122 15.52 5.62 -7.32
N LYS A 123 15.71 5.32 -6.03
CA LYS A 123 15.53 3.95 -5.52
C LYS A 123 14.11 3.43 -5.67
N GLU A 124 13.11 4.29 -5.47
CA GLU A 124 11.71 3.89 -5.66
C GLU A 124 11.37 3.68 -7.15
N ILE A 125 11.97 4.46 -8.05
CA ILE A 125 11.87 4.24 -9.50
C ILE A 125 12.46 2.88 -9.89
N ASP A 126 13.66 2.56 -9.41
CA ASP A 126 14.31 1.28 -9.68
C ASP A 126 13.49 0.11 -9.10
N ALA A 127 12.96 0.27 -7.90
CA ALA A 127 12.10 -0.72 -7.28
C ALA A 127 10.81 -0.93 -8.08
N LEU A 128 10.15 0.14 -8.54
CA LEU A 128 8.97 0.05 -9.41
C LEU A 128 9.29 -0.69 -10.72
N ARG A 129 10.40 -0.36 -11.38
CA ARG A 129 10.83 -1.06 -12.60
C ARG A 129 11.11 -2.54 -12.37
N SER A 130 11.60 -2.90 -11.18
CA SER A 130 11.89 -4.29 -10.83
C SER A 130 10.63 -5.16 -10.63
N ILE A 131 9.48 -4.56 -10.35
CA ILE A 131 8.18 -5.27 -10.24
C ILE A 131 7.77 -5.84 -11.61
N GLY A 132 8.07 -5.12 -12.69
CA GLY A 132 7.91 -5.61 -14.06
C GLY A 132 6.48 -5.63 -14.61
N THR A 133 5.47 -5.15 -13.86
CA THR A 133 4.10 -4.97 -14.36
C THR A 133 3.99 -3.67 -15.15
N ASN A 134 3.06 -3.61 -16.11
CA ASN A 134 2.83 -2.40 -16.91
C ASN A 134 2.52 -1.19 -16.00
N ARG A 135 1.64 -1.38 -15.01
CA ARG A 135 1.32 -0.36 -13.99
C ARG A 135 2.57 0.17 -13.27
N ALA A 136 3.48 -0.72 -12.88
CA ALA A 136 4.71 -0.31 -12.19
C ALA A 136 5.68 0.44 -13.11
N ILE A 137 5.79 0.03 -14.37
CA ILE A 137 6.61 0.71 -15.38
C ILE A 137 6.07 2.11 -15.65
N LEU A 138 4.75 2.25 -15.85
CA LEU A 138 4.09 3.55 -16.02
C LEU A 138 4.35 4.46 -14.81
N GLY A 139 4.15 3.94 -13.59
CA GLY A 139 4.45 4.69 -12.36
C GLY A 139 5.91 5.13 -12.27
N ALA A 140 6.86 4.27 -12.68
CA ALA A 140 8.28 4.61 -12.69
C ALA A 140 8.62 5.70 -13.71
N ASP A 141 7.99 5.68 -14.88
CA ASP A 141 8.23 6.66 -15.95
C ASP A 141 7.65 8.02 -15.57
N SER A 142 6.41 8.07 -15.05
CA SER A 142 5.81 9.28 -14.49
C SER A 142 6.67 9.86 -13.34
N LEU A 143 7.21 9.00 -12.48
CA LEU A 143 8.07 9.43 -11.39
C LEU A 143 9.42 9.97 -11.89
N SER A 144 9.98 9.39 -12.95
CA SER A 144 11.22 9.85 -13.61
C SER A 144 11.05 11.23 -14.25
N GLU A 145 9.91 11.50 -14.87
CA GLU A 145 9.56 12.81 -15.42
C GLU A 145 9.43 13.86 -14.30
N ASN A 146 8.71 13.53 -13.24
CA ASN A 146 8.58 14.39 -12.05
C ASN A 146 9.93 14.69 -11.40
N LEU A 147 10.81 13.69 -11.33
CA LEU A 147 12.16 13.82 -10.78
C LEU A 147 12.99 14.81 -11.61
N THR A 148 12.94 14.70 -12.93
CA THR A 148 13.67 15.58 -13.87
C THR A 148 13.15 17.01 -13.77
N SER A 149 11.83 17.18 -13.77
CA SER A 149 11.17 18.47 -13.57
C SER A 149 11.50 19.09 -12.21
N GLY A 150 11.50 18.29 -11.15
CA GLY A 150 11.87 18.70 -9.79
C GLY A 150 13.32 19.18 -9.70
N LYS A 151 14.27 18.39 -10.24
CA LYS A 151 15.69 18.76 -10.33
C LYS A 151 15.88 20.07 -11.12
N MET A 152 15.19 20.22 -12.26
CA MET A 152 15.23 21.42 -13.10
C MET A 152 14.70 22.65 -12.36
N LYS A 153 13.51 22.55 -11.74
CA LYS A 153 12.92 23.65 -10.94
C LYS A 153 13.85 24.05 -9.78
N GLY A 154 14.42 23.07 -9.07
CA GLY A 154 15.39 23.30 -8.01
C GLY A 154 16.64 24.05 -8.51
N PHE A 155 17.21 23.60 -9.62
CA PHE A 155 18.35 24.25 -10.28
C PHE A 155 18.02 25.70 -10.69
N LEU A 156 16.89 25.92 -11.35
CA LEU A 156 16.46 27.26 -11.77
C LEU A 156 16.27 28.19 -10.58
N ARG A 157 15.64 27.72 -9.50
CA ARG A 157 15.49 28.50 -8.27
C ARG A 157 16.84 28.90 -7.67
N ASP A 158 17.79 27.97 -7.58
CA ASP A 158 19.10 28.25 -7.00
C ASP A 158 19.92 29.19 -7.89
N LEU A 159 19.76 29.09 -9.21
CA LEU A 159 20.32 30.03 -10.17
C LEU A 159 19.71 31.43 -10.01
N LEU A 160 18.38 31.53 -9.94
CA LEU A 160 17.67 32.79 -9.76
C LEU A 160 18.07 33.49 -8.45
N LYS A 161 18.23 32.75 -7.35
CA LYS A 161 18.72 33.32 -6.09
C LYS A 161 20.12 33.95 -6.20
N LYS A 162 21.00 33.38 -7.03
CA LYS A 162 22.36 33.91 -7.25
C LYS A 162 22.38 35.10 -8.20
N VAL A 163 21.59 35.04 -9.27
CA VAL A 163 21.63 36.02 -10.37
C VAL A 163 20.69 37.22 -10.10
N ALA A 164 19.59 37.01 -9.39
CA ALA A 164 18.56 38.02 -9.12
C ALA A 164 17.96 37.87 -7.71
N PRO A 165 18.73 38.15 -6.63
CA PRO A 165 18.30 37.94 -5.24
C PRO A 165 17.11 38.81 -4.79
N GLY A 166 16.74 39.85 -5.54
CA GLY A 166 15.60 40.74 -5.27
C GLY A 166 14.32 40.37 -6.02
N LEU A 167 14.26 39.20 -6.67
CA LEU A 167 13.10 38.80 -7.45
C LEU A 167 11.91 38.48 -6.51
N PRO A 168 10.69 38.98 -6.82
CA PRO A 168 9.50 38.57 -6.09
C PRO A 168 9.28 37.05 -6.23
N VAL A 169 8.61 36.45 -5.24
CA VAL A 169 8.23 35.03 -5.27
C VAL A 169 7.29 34.80 -6.46
N ILE A 170 7.69 33.91 -7.36
CA ILE A 170 6.91 33.47 -8.51
C ILE A 170 6.37 32.05 -8.21
N PRO A 171 5.05 31.86 -8.04
CA PRO A 171 4.46 30.55 -7.78
C PRO A 171 4.84 29.52 -8.85
N GLY A 172 5.17 28.29 -8.44
CA GLY A 172 5.56 27.19 -9.33
C GLY A 172 6.99 27.24 -9.88
N ILE A 173 7.70 28.36 -9.70
CA ILE A 173 9.14 28.52 -10.02
C ILE A 173 9.97 28.66 -8.73
N THR A 174 9.44 29.39 -7.76
CA THR A 174 10.13 29.68 -6.49
C THR A 174 9.54 28.96 -5.28
N GLU A 175 8.32 28.43 -5.39
CA GLU A 175 7.62 27.63 -4.38
C GLU A 175 7.19 26.27 -4.95
N ASP A 176 7.28 25.23 -4.12
CA ASP A 176 6.81 23.89 -4.44
C ASP A 176 5.29 23.82 -4.21
N GLY A 177 4.50 23.57 -5.26
CA GLY A 177 3.04 23.45 -5.17
C GLY A 177 2.58 22.33 -4.22
N SER A 178 1.30 22.30 -3.83
CA SER A 178 0.76 21.21 -3.00
C SER A 178 0.82 19.89 -3.77
N ILE A 179 1.29 18.81 -3.12
CA ILE A 179 1.09 17.47 -3.66
C ILE A 179 -0.38 17.15 -3.42
N ARG A 180 -1.19 17.31 -4.45
CA ARG A 180 -2.33 16.42 -4.64
C ARG A 180 -1.76 15.29 -5.49
N PRO A 181 -1.62 14.06 -4.99
CA PRO A 181 -1.44 12.93 -5.90
C PRO A 181 -2.70 12.96 -6.73
N ASP A 182 -2.58 13.44 -7.95
CA ASP A 182 -3.70 13.62 -8.84
C ASP A 182 -4.46 12.29 -8.79
N ALA A 183 -5.74 12.38 -8.40
CA ALA A 183 -6.66 11.26 -8.40
C ALA A 183 -7.01 10.89 -9.86
N GLU A 184 -6.00 10.85 -10.73
CA GLU A 184 -6.02 10.04 -11.92
C GLU A 184 -5.69 8.64 -11.43
N ASP A 185 -6.76 8.01 -10.96
CA ASP A 185 -6.97 6.59 -10.97
C ASP A 185 -5.99 5.89 -11.91
N LEU A 186 -4.93 5.32 -11.33
CA LEU A 186 -4.24 4.19 -11.95
C LEU A 186 -5.17 2.96 -11.98
N ASP A 187 -6.44 3.10 -11.59
CA ASP A 187 -7.51 2.14 -11.79
C ASP A 187 -7.87 2.03 -13.28
N GLU A 188 -6.90 1.65 -14.12
CA GLU A 188 -7.21 0.73 -15.20
C GLU A 188 -7.56 -0.61 -14.55
N ASN A 189 -8.82 -0.71 -14.15
CA ASN A 189 -9.66 -1.90 -14.25
C ASN A 189 -8.86 -3.21 -14.32
N ASP A 190 -8.49 -3.77 -13.15
CA ASP A 190 -8.04 -5.17 -12.99
C ASP A 190 -9.22 -6.12 -13.25
N SER A 191 -9.73 -6.07 -14.49
CA SER A 191 -10.61 -7.06 -15.08
C SER A 191 -9.90 -7.72 -16.26
N ASP A 192 -8.64 -8.12 -16.08
CA ASP A 192 -8.03 -9.15 -16.92
C ASP A 192 -8.22 -10.51 -16.24
N SER A 193 -9.48 -10.97 -16.29
CA SER A 193 -9.71 -12.38 -16.59
C SER A 193 -9.31 -12.60 -18.04
N ASP A 194 -8.35 -13.49 -18.29
CA ASP A 194 -8.31 -14.52 -19.35
C ASP A 194 -6.85 -15.06 -19.39
N GLN A 195 -6.59 -16.33 -19.05
CA GLN A 195 -6.66 -17.49 -19.97
C GLN A 195 -5.99 -17.14 -21.31
N GLU A 196 -4.89 -17.72 -21.77
CA GLU A 196 -4.41 -19.10 -21.77
C GLU A 196 -2.98 -19.04 -22.33
N ASP A 197 -2.06 -19.89 -21.85
CA ASP A 197 -1.04 -20.45 -22.74
C ASP A 197 -0.55 -21.81 -22.17
N ASP A 198 -1.52 -22.72 -21.98
CA ASP A 198 -1.26 -24.15 -21.80
C ASP A 198 -1.14 -24.82 -23.18
N ASN A 199 -0.13 -24.44 -23.96
CA ASN A 199 0.30 -25.25 -25.10
C ASN A 199 1.28 -26.32 -24.62
N LYS A 200 0.75 -27.41 -24.05
CA LYS A 200 1.46 -28.69 -24.06
C LYS A 200 0.53 -29.88 -23.95
N THR A 201 0.50 -30.65 -25.05
CA THR A 201 0.18 -32.10 -25.12
C THR A 201 -1.24 -32.45 -25.59
N GLU A 202 -1.56 -32.14 -26.85
CA GLU A 202 -2.45 -33.03 -27.60
C GLU A 202 -1.71 -34.34 -27.92
N ARG A 203 -1.91 -35.36 -27.09
CA ARG A 203 -1.70 -36.75 -27.51
C ARG A 203 -2.89 -37.17 -28.36
N LYS A 204 -2.62 -37.33 -29.66
CA LYS A 204 -3.38 -38.20 -30.56
C LYS A 204 -3.79 -39.50 -29.86
N LEU A 205 -5.08 -39.77 -29.79
CA LEU A 205 -5.59 -41.14 -29.83
C LEU A 205 -6.66 -41.22 -30.90
N ASP A 206 -6.27 -41.88 -31.98
CA ASP A 206 -7.14 -42.33 -33.06
C ASP A 206 -8.22 -43.26 -32.48
N ILE A 207 -9.49 -42.93 -32.69
CA ILE A 207 -10.58 -43.91 -32.63
C ILE A 207 -11.43 -43.72 -33.87
N GLU A 208 -11.05 -44.49 -34.88
CA GLU A 208 -11.81 -44.86 -36.06
C GLU A 208 -13.06 -45.65 -35.61
N VAL A 209 -14.24 -45.05 -35.69
CA VAL A 209 -15.51 -45.80 -35.56
C VAL A 209 -16.18 -45.82 -36.93
N VAL A 210 -15.94 -46.94 -37.61
CA VAL A 210 -16.63 -47.37 -38.82
C VAL A 210 -18.12 -47.54 -38.51
N VAL A 211 -18.95 -46.76 -39.19
CA VAL A 211 -20.41 -46.97 -39.26
C VAL A 211 -20.68 -48.02 -40.35
N PRO A 212 -21.37 -49.14 -40.07
CA PRO A 212 -21.89 -49.98 -41.13
C PRO A 212 -23.28 -49.46 -41.56
N GLU A 213 -23.44 -49.20 -42.86
CA GLU A 213 -24.76 -49.10 -43.49
C GLU A 213 -25.46 -50.47 -43.47
N GLN A 214 -26.73 -50.49 -43.05
CA GLN A 214 -27.91 -51.19 -43.60
C GLN A 214 -28.99 -51.26 -42.51
#